data_AF-A0A0G1EQ05-F1
#
_entry.id   AF-A0A0G1EQ05-F1
#
_cell.length_a   1.000
_cell.length_b   1.000
_cell.length_c   1.000
_cell.angle_alpha   90.00
_cell.angle_beta   90.00
_cell.angle_gamma   90.00
#
_symmetry.space_group_name_H-M   'P 1'
#
loop_
_entity.id
_entity.type
_entity.pdbx_description
1 polymer ?
#
loop_
_entity_poly.entity_id
_entity_poly.type
_entity_poly.pdbx_seq_one_letter_code
_entity_poly.pdbx_strand_id
1 'polypeptide(L)'
;MTVYAAVGKIALIDRIENVILNPIITLLFALAVFYFLWGLMDVVSSGDDSSKRTQGRNHIMWGLVGIFIMVAVYGLMNVAINTIFTVAG
;
A
#
# COMPACT_ATOMS: atom_id res chain seq x y z
N MET A 1 -25.24 27.58 -9.87
CA MET A 1 -24.71 26.81 -11.02
C MET A 1 -23.28 26.30 -10.81
N THR A 2 -22.51 26.82 -9.85
CA THR A 2 -21.13 26.38 -9.53
C THR A 2 -21.02 25.09 -8.70
N VAL A 3 -22.05 24.73 -7.94
CA VAL A 3 -22.08 23.52 -7.10
C VAL A 3 -22.06 22.22 -7.93
N TYR A 4 -22.75 22.18 -9.07
CA TYR A 4 -22.82 20.98 -9.92
C TYR A 4 -21.48 20.64 -10.59
N ALA A 5 -20.65 21.63 -10.90
CA ALA A 5 -19.32 21.41 -11.47
C ALA A 5 -18.33 20.82 -10.45
N ALA A 6 -18.46 21.20 -9.17
CA ALA A 6 -17.71 20.59 -8.08
C ALA A 6 -18.13 19.13 -7.88
N VAL A 7 -19.44 18.84 -7.81
CA VAL A 7 -19.99 17.47 -7.69
C VAL A 7 -19.51 16.57 -8.83
N GLY A 8 -19.47 17.08 -10.07
CA GLY A 8 -18.91 16.35 -11.21
C GLY A 8 -17.42 16.05 -11.08
N LYS A 9 -16.60 16.98 -10.58
CA LYS A 9 -15.16 16.78 -10.36
C LYS A 9 -14.88 15.76 -9.25
N ILE A 10 -15.64 15.82 -8.16
CA ILE A 10 -15.53 14.90 -7.01
C ILE A 10 -15.91 13.49 -7.48
N ALA A 11 -16.97 13.34 -8.29
CA ALA A 11 -17.39 12.05 -8.84
C ALA A 11 -16.37 11.44 -9.83
N LEU A 12 -15.57 12.25 -10.53
CA LEU A 12 -14.50 11.74 -11.39
C LEU A 12 -13.29 11.27 -10.58
N ILE A 13 -12.94 12.00 -9.52
CA ILE A 13 -11.84 11.63 -8.61
C ILE A 13 -12.20 10.36 -7.83
N ASP A 14 -13.43 10.27 -7.28
CA ASP A 14 -13.93 9.08 -6.59
C ASP A 14 -13.94 7.84 -7.49
N ARG A 15 -14.29 8.02 -8.76
CA ARG A 15 -14.33 6.91 -9.72
C ARG A 15 -12.92 6.44 -10.10
N ILE A 16 -11.95 7.35 -10.18
CA ILE A 16 -10.54 7.00 -10.42
C ILE A 16 -9.96 6.28 -9.19
N GLU A 17 -10.24 6.77 -7.98
CA GLU A 17 -9.77 6.14 -6.75
C GLU A 17 -10.32 4.71 -6.61
N ASN A 18 -11.63 4.53 -6.77
CA ASN A 18 -12.25 3.23 -6.55
C ASN A 18 -11.93 2.21 -7.65
N VAL A 19 -11.77 2.65 -8.90
CA VAL A 19 -11.53 1.73 -10.03
C VAL A 19 -10.05 1.44 -10.25
N ILE A 20 -9.15 2.36 -9.88
CA ILE A 20 -7.71 2.22 -10.16
C ILE A 20 -6.92 2.06 -8.87
N LEU A 21 -7.07 2.95 -7.89
CA LEU A 21 -6.23 2.92 -6.69
C LEU A 21 -6.54 1.69 -5.81
N ASN A 22 -7.80 1.39 -5.54
CA ASN A 22 -8.18 0.26 -4.68
C ASN A 22 -7.69 -1.11 -5.20
N PRO A 23 -7.91 -1.49 -6.48
CA PRO A 23 -7.38 -2.74 -6.99
C PRO A 23 -5.84 -2.77 -7.10
N ILE A 24 -5.18 -1.64 -7.40
CA ILE A 24 -3.71 -1.57 -7.40
C ILE A 24 -3.15 -1.77 -5.98
N ILE A 25 -3.72 -1.11 -4.98
CA ILE A 25 -3.34 -1.27 -3.58
C ILE A 25 -3.53 -2.73 -3.15
N THR A 26 -4.66 -3.34 -3.48
CA THR A 26 -4.94 -4.75 -3.17
C THR A 26 -3.94 -5.69 -3.85
N LEU A 27 -3.61 -5.45 -5.12
CA LEU A 27 -2.63 -6.23 -5.87
C LEU A 27 -1.23 -6.09 -5.28
N LEU A 28 -0.79 -4.87 -5.01
CA LEU A 28 0.51 -4.58 -4.40
C LEU A 28 0.61 -5.17 -2.99
N PHE A 29 -0.48 -5.18 -2.23
CA PHE A 29 -0.53 -5.80 -0.91
C PHE A 29 -0.35 -7.31 -1.01
N ALA A 30 -1.06 -7.97 -1.92
CA ALA A 30 -0.89 -9.39 -2.18
C ALA A 30 0.55 -9.73 -2.59
N LEU A 31 1.16 -8.93 -3.48
CA LEU A 31 2.56 -9.11 -3.88
C LEU A 31 3.53 -8.88 -2.72
N ALA A 32 3.31 -7.87 -1.88
CA ALA A 32 4.16 -7.57 -0.73
C ALA A 32 4.12 -8.70 0.31
N VAL A 33 2.92 -9.20 0.64
CA VAL A 33 2.75 -10.35 1.55
C VAL A 33 3.39 -11.59 0.96
N PHE A 34 3.22 -11.84 -0.35
CA PHE A 34 3.84 -12.97 -1.02
C PHE A 34 5.38 -12.91 -0.95
N TYR A 35 5.99 -11.76 -1.25
CA TYR A 35 7.44 -11.56 -1.14
C TYR A 35 7.94 -11.68 0.30
N PHE A 36 7.18 -11.16 1.26
CA PHE A 36 7.49 -11.27 2.68
C PHE A 36 7.50 -12.74 3.14
N LEU A 37 6.47 -13.52 2.76
CA LEU A 37 6.39 -14.94 3.08
C LEU A 37 7.49 -15.75 2.39
N TRP A 38 7.82 -15.44 1.13
CA TRP A 38 8.95 -16.06 0.44
C TRP A 38 10.25 -15.79 1.18
N GLY A 39 10.53 -14.53 1.55
CA GLY A 39 11.73 -14.17 2.30
C GLY A 39 11.82 -14.89 3.65
N LEU A 40 10.70 -15.05 4.35
CA LEU A 40 10.65 -15.80 5.61
C LEU A 40 10.99 -17.28 5.39
N MET A 41 10.41 -17.92 4.37
CA MET A 41 10.70 -19.31 4.00
C MET A 41 12.18 -19.50 3.62
N ASP A 42 12.74 -18.55 2.89
CA ASP A 42 14.14 -18.54 2.48
C ASP A 42 15.06 -18.44 3.70
N VAL A 43 14.82 -17.50 4.63
CA VAL A 43 15.59 -17.38 5.88
C VAL A 43 15.47 -18.62 6.76
N VAL A 44 14.27 -19.20 6.88
CA VAL A 44 14.04 -20.40 7.71
C VAL A 44 14.72 -21.63 7.12
N SER A 45 14.68 -21.78 5.79
CA SER A 45 15.32 -22.90 5.08
C SER A 45 16.84 -22.75 4.94
N SER A 46 17.39 -21.55 5.17
CA SER A 46 18.82 -21.23 5.03
C SER A 46 19.74 -21.94 6.02
N GLY A 47 19.26 -22.25 7.24
CA GLY A 47 20.09 -22.83 8.29
C GLY A 47 21.38 -22.01 8.59
N ASP A 48 22.54 -22.65 8.42
CA ASP A 48 23.88 -22.06 8.63
C ASP A 48 24.48 -21.41 7.38
N ASP A 49 23.78 -21.44 6.24
CA ASP A 49 24.27 -20.91 4.98
C ASP A 49 24.12 -19.37 4.95
N SER A 50 25.21 -18.66 5.25
CA SER A 50 25.24 -17.20 5.42
C SER A 50 24.80 -16.43 4.18
N SER A 51 25.02 -17.00 2.98
CA SER A 51 24.62 -16.41 1.70
C SER A 51 23.10 -16.40 1.54
N LYS A 52 22.45 -17.54 1.75
CA LYS A 52 20.97 -17.66 1.66
C LYS A 52 20.29 -16.85 2.75
N ARG A 53 20.89 -16.80 3.94
CA ARG A 53 20.39 -15.98 5.05
C ARG A 53 20.41 -14.49 4.72
N THR A 54 21.40 -14.02 3.97
CA THR A 54 21.48 -12.63 3.49
C THR A 54 20.43 -12.37 2.41
N GLN A 55 20.24 -13.31 1.49
CA GLN A 55 19.26 -13.20 0.40
C GLN A 55 17.82 -13.18 0.93
N GLY A 56 17.47 -14.08 1.85
CA GLY A 56 16.16 -14.10 2.50
C GLY A 56 15.90 -12.84 3.32
N ARG A 57 16.92 -12.27 3.97
CA ARG A 57 16.80 -10.99 4.70
C ARG A 57 16.51 -9.82 3.75
N ASN A 58 17.09 -9.82 2.56
CA ASN A 58 16.75 -8.85 1.53
C ASN A 58 15.30 -9.01 1.05
N HIS A 59 14.83 -10.23 0.83
CA HIS A 59 13.43 -10.49 0.47
C HIS A 59 12.44 -10.01 1.55
N ILE A 60 12.76 -10.20 2.84
CA ILE A 60 11.98 -9.67 3.96
C ILE A 60 11.98 -8.13 3.95
N MET A 61 13.13 -7.50 3.70
CA MET A 61 13.25 -6.03 3.57
C MET A 61 12.33 -5.49 2.46
N TRP A 62 12.34 -6.11 1.28
CA TRP A 62 11.45 -5.73 0.18
C TRP A 62 9.96 -5.89 0.53
N GLY A 63 9.59 -6.99 1.21
CA GLY A 63 8.24 -7.18 1.74
C GLY A 63 7.84 -6.13 2.78
N LEU A 64 8.75 -5.79 3.71
CA LEU A 64 8.54 -4.79 4.75
C LEU A 64 8.35 -3.39 4.16
N VAL A 65 9.13 -3.02 3.14
CA VAL A 65 8.97 -1.77 2.40
C VAL A 65 7.59 -1.70 1.73
N GLY A 66 7.12 -2.82 1.14
CA GLY A 66 5.77 -2.91 0.59
C GLY A 66 4.68 -2.64 1.63
N ILE A 67 4.79 -3.26 2.81
CA ILE A 67 3.84 -3.05 3.92
C ILE A 67 3.92 -1.60 4.44
N PHE A 68 5.12 -1.03 4.56
CA PHE A 68 5.31 0.35 4.99
C PHE A 68 4.60 1.34 4.07
N ILE A 69 4.70 1.16 2.75
CA ILE A 69 4.01 2.00 1.77
C ILE A 69 2.49 1.89 1.96
N MET A 70 1.95 0.69 2.21
CA MET A 70 0.52 0.52 2.47
C MET A 70 0.06 1.31 3.69
N VAL A 71 0.79 1.19 4.80
CA VAL A 71 0.48 1.94 6.03
C VAL A 71 0.59 3.45 5.80
N ALA A 72 1.62 3.90 5.07
CA ALA A 72 1.80 5.31 4.73
C ALA A 72 0.66 5.85 3.86
N VAL A 73 0.21 5.09 2.85
CA VAL A 73 -0.91 5.47 1.98
C VAL A 73 -2.22 5.51 2.76
N TYR A 74 -2.54 4.49 3.56
CA TYR A 74 -3.74 4.49 4.40
C TYR A 74 -3.72 5.61 5.43
N GLY A 75 -2.58 5.86 6.07
CA GLY A 75 -2.41 6.97 7.00
C GLY A 75 -2.60 8.32 6.33
N LEU A 76 -1.99 8.51 5.16
CA LEU A 76 -2.15 9.74 4.39
C LEU A 76 -3.58 9.92 3.88
N MET A 77 -4.24 8.85 3.43
CA MET A 77 -5.64 8.87 3.02
C MET A 77 -6.53 9.31 4.19
N ASN A 78 -6.34 8.70 5.36
CA ASN A 78 -7.12 9.02 6.55
C ASN A 78 -6.85 10.47 7.02
N VAL A 79 -5.60 10.93 6.99
CA VAL A 79 -5.27 12.33 7.32
C VAL A 79 -5.84 13.30 6.30
N ALA A 80 -5.72 13.01 5.01
CA ALA A 80 -6.25 13.85 3.94
C ALA A 80 -7.79 13.94 4.00
N ILE A 81 -8.48 12.82 4.16
CA ILE A 81 -9.94 12.79 4.31
C ILE A 81 -10.35 13.55 5.57
N ASN A 82 -9.77 13.24 6.73
CA ASN A 82 -10.17 13.88 7.98
C ASN A 82 -9.84 15.38 8.01
N THR A 83 -8.73 15.80 7.42
CA THR A 83 -8.38 17.23 7.36
C THR A 83 -9.30 17.98 6.42
N ILE A 84 -9.62 17.42 5.25
CA ILE A 84 -10.53 18.08 4.29
C ILE A 84 -11.98 18.09 4.81
N PHE A 85 -12.45 17.03 5.48
CA PHE A 85 -13.80 16.99 6.06
C PHE A 85 -13.95 17.84 7.32
N THR A 86 -12.91 17.93 8.17
CA THR A 86 -12.93 18.75 9.40
C THR A 86 -12.74 20.24 9.11
N VAL A 87 -12.01 20.61 8.06
CA VAL A 87 -11.82 22.01 7.67
C VAL A 87 -12.99 22.56 6.83
N ALA A 88 -13.80 21.69 6.22
CA ALA A 88 -14.95 22.07 5.39
C ALA A 88 -16.32 21.99 6.11
N GLY A 89 -16.38 21.54 7.36
CA GLY A 89 -17.57 21.56 8.23
C GLY A 89 -17.51 22.68 9.25
#